data_AF-A0AAU5TI30-F1
#
_entry.id   AF-A0AAU5TI30-F1
#
_cell.length_a   1.000
_cell.length_b   1.000
_cell.length_c   1.000
_cell.angle_alpha   90.00
_cell.angle_beta   90.00
_cell.angle_gamma   90.00
#
_symmetry.space_group_name_H-M   'P 1'
#
loop_
_entity.id
_entity.type
_entity.pdbx_description
1 polymer ?
#
loop_
_entity_poly.entity_id
_entity_poly.type
_entity_poly.pdbx_seq_one_letter_code
_entity_poly.pdbx_strand_id
1 'polypeptide(L)'
;MDAPEIVHSVRRADLKAVGEVRKSLRELMRHRCRAEATEVAELLITELVTNALVHTEQGAEVSACIADTRLRVEVRDYASRRPRPHVPTADDGTHGRGLVLVQSLADDWGVDALAPGAGKVVWFELDA
;
A
#
# COMPACT_ATOMS: atom_id res chain seq x y z
N MET A 1 14.59 10.17 0.99
CA MET A 1 13.37 9.80 0.26
C MET A 1 13.17 10.84 -0.82
N ASP A 2 13.10 10.40 -2.06
CA ASP A 2 12.72 11.26 -3.17
C ASP A 2 11.27 11.72 -3.01
N ALA A 3 10.95 12.88 -3.57
CA ALA A 3 9.60 13.41 -3.54
C ALA A 3 8.62 12.43 -4.23
N PRO A 4 7.42 12.22 -3.67
CA PRO A 4 6.45 11.31 -4.28
C PRO A 4 6.05 11.81 -5.67
N GLU A 5 6.11 10.93 -6.66
CA GLU A 5 5.66 11.19 -8.03
C GLU A 5 4.13 11.03 -8.15
N ILE A 6 3.55 10.19 -7.30
CA ILE A 6 2.11 9.99 -7.16
C ILE A 6 1.70 10.32 -5.72
N VAL A 7 0.60 11.05 -5.56
CA VAL A 7 -0.14 11.17 -4.30
C VAL A 7 -1.64 11.06 -4.59
N HIS A 8 -2.34 10.17 -3.88
CA HIS A 8 -3.77 9.90 -4.03
C HIS A 8 -4.46 9.81 -2.67
N SER A 9 -5.53 10.59 -2.47
CA SER A 9 -6.38 10.46 -1.28
C SER A 9 -7.53 9.49 -1.56
N VAL A 10 -7.63 8.43 -0.76
CA VAL A 10 -8.67 7.40 -0.87
C VAL A 10 -9.63 7.54 0.32
N ARG A 11 -10.91 7.85 0.05
CA ARG A 11 -11.93 7.91 1.10
C ARG A 11 -12.54 6.53 1.34
N ARG A 12 -12.95 6.22 2.57
CA ARG A 12 -13.54 4.91 2.96
C ARG A 12 -14.68 4.44 2.05
N ALA A 13 -15.54 5.36 1.60
CA ALA A 13 -16.68 5.03 0.74
C ALA A 13 -16.37 5.06 -0.77
N ASP A 14 -15.12 5.38 -1.15
CA ASP A 14 -14.73 5.56 -2.54
C ASP A 14 -13.92 4.38 -3.05
N LEU A 15 -14.63 3.30 -3.41
CA LEU A 15 -14.01 2.12 -4.00
C LEU A 15 -13.45 2.38 -5.41
N LYS A 16 -13.85 3.47 -6.09
CA LYS A 16 -13.32 3.82 -7.42
C LYS A 16 -11.88 4.32 -7.32
N ALA A 17 -11.56 5.02 -6.24
CA ALA A 17 -10.20 5.51 -5.97
C ALA A 17 -9.15 4.38 -5.94
N VAL A 18 -9.52 3.15 -5.57
CA VAL A 18 -8.60 1.99 -5.65
C VAL A 18 -8.20 1.69 -7.10
N GLY A 19 -9.15 1.78 -8.03
CA GLY A 19 -8.88 1.61 -9.46
C GLY A 19 -8.01 2.73 -10.04
N GLU A 20 -8.21 3.96 -9.58
CA GLU A 20 -7.41 5.12 -9.96
C GLU A 20 -5.97 5.01 -9.46
N VAL A 21 -5.77 4.60 -8.20
CA VAL A 21 -4.45 4.31 -7.63
C VAL A 21 -3.71 3.26 -8.45
N ARG A 22 -4.34 2.12 -8.75
CA ARG A 22 -3.72 1.09 -9.61
C ARG A 22 -3.34 1.63 -10.98
N LYS A 23 -4.23 2.40 -11.61
CA LYS A 23 -3.99 2.97 -12.94
C LYS A 23 -2.79 3.92 -12.92
N SER A 24 -2.73 4.83 -11.94
CA SER A 24 -1.58 5.74 -11.79
C SER A 24 -0.29 4.99 -11.51
N LEU A 25 -0.32 3.97 -10.65
CA LEU A 25 0.86 3.15 -10.36
C LEU A 25 1.38 2.45 -11.60
N ARG A 26 0.50 1.83 -12.39
CA ARG A 26 0.83 1.23 -13.70
C ARG A 26 1.42 2.25 -14.66
N GLU A 27 0.89 3.47 -14.68
CA GLU A 27 1.41 4.55 -15.53
C GLU A 27 2.80 5.01 -15.10
N LEU A 28 3.07 5.14 -13.80
CA LEU A 28 4.39 5.46 -13.26
C LEU A 28 5.43 4.37 -13.59
N MET A 29 5.05 3.10 -13.47
CA MET A 29 5.93 1.96 -13.73
C MET A 29 6.14 1.69 -15.23
N ARG A 30 5.32 2.30 -16.10
CA ARG A 30 5.37 2.08 -17.55
C ARG A 30 6.74 2.46 -18.10
N HIS A 31 7.38 1.53 -18.79
CA HIS A 31 8.73 1.68 -19.38
C HIS A 31 9.87 1.87 -18.36
N ARG A 32 9.58 1.87 -17.06
CA ARG A 32 10.56 2.00 -15.98
C ARG A 32 10.74 0.71 -15.20
N CYS A 33 9.72 -0.17 -15.22
CA CYS A 33 9.73 -1.43 -14.50
C CYS A 33 9.38 -2.62 -15.38
N ARG A 34 9.72 -3.83 -14.90
CA ARG A 34 9.26 -5.09 -15.48
C ARG A 34 7.75 -5.27 -15.33
N ALA A 35 7.14 -6.03 -16.26
CA ALA A 35 5.70 -6.29 -16.25
C ALA A 35 5.29 -7.06 -14.98
N GLU A 36 6.08 -8.04 -14.58
CA GLU A 36 5.85 -8.85 -13.38
C GLU A 36 5.88 -7.99 -12.11
N ALA A 37 6.85 -7.07 -12.01
CA ALA A 37 6.92 -6.13 -10.89
C ALA A 37 5.69 -5.22 -10.83
N THR A 38 5.16 -4.80 -11.99
CA THR A 38 3.95 -3.98 -12.09
C THR A 38 2.71 -4.72 -11.60
N GLU A 39 2.56 -6.00 -11.98
CA GLU A 39 1.45 -6.85 -11.51
C GLU A 39 1.50 -7.07 -9.99
N VAL A 40 2.70 -7.33 -9.46
CA VAL A 40 2.92 -7.45 -8.00
C VAL A 40 2.59 -6.13 -7.31
N ALA A 41 3.08 -5.00 -7.81
CA ALA A 41 2.83 -3.68 -7.21
C ALA A 41 1.32 -3.37 -7.13
N GLU A 42 0.56 -3.67 -8.19
CA GLU A 42 -0.90 -3.47 -8.22
C GLU A 42 -1.66 -4.36 -7.24
N LEU A 43 -1.20 -5.60 -7.05
CA LEU A 43 -1.75 -6.51 -6.05
C LEU A 43 -1.48 -5.96 -4.65
N LEU A 44 -0.22 -5.66 -4.34
CA LEU A 44 0.19 -5.21 -3.00
C LEU A 44 -0.48 -3.89 -2.60
N ILE A 45 -0.58 -2.92 -3.52
CA ILE A 45 -1.26 -1.66 -3.21
C ILE A 45 -2.76 -1.85 -2.97
N THR A 46 -3.40 -2.78 -3.71
CA THR A 46 -4.81 -3.08 -3.50
C THR A 46 -5.04 -3.67 -2.12
N GLU A 47 -4.17 -4.58 -1.69
CA GLU A 47 -4.23 -5.17 -0.34
C GLU A 47 -4.02 -4.11 0.75
N LEU A 48 -3.00 -3.24 0.61
CA LEU A 48 -2.72 -2.20 1.61
C LEU A 48 -3.84 -1.16 1.70
N VAL A 49 -4.35 -0.68 0.57
CA VAL A 49 -5.47 0.28 0.57
C VAL A 49 -6.72 -0.37 1.13
N THR A 50 -7.06 -1.60 0.74
CA THR A 50 -8.22 -2.32 1.29
C THR A 50 -8.09 -2.49 2.80
N ASN A 51 -6.91 -2.89 3.29
CA ASN A 51 -6.62 -3.01 4.72
C ASN A 51 -6.82 -1.67 5.45
N ALA A 52 -6.35 -0.56 4.87
CA ALA A 52 -6.54 0.77 5.45
C ALA A 52 -8.02 1.19 5.48
N LEU A 53 -8.79 0.94 4.42
CA LEU A 53 -10.22 1.31 4.36
C LEU A 53 -11.10 0.44 5.27
N VAL A 54 -10.72 -0.82 5.49
CA VAL A 54 -11.43 -1.72 6.41
C VAL A 54 -11.16 -1.34 7.88
N HIS A 55 -9.92 -0.95 8.21
CA HIS A 55 -9.51 -0.72 9.59
C HIS A 55 -9.54 0.74 10.04
N THR A 56 -9.84 1.69 9.14
CA THR A 56 -9.89 3.12 9.46
C THR A 56 -11.17 3.78 8.95
N GLU A 57 -11.66 4.77 9.70
CA GLU A 57 -12.85 5.54 9.31
C GLU A 57 -12.52 6.76 8.44
N GLN A 58 -11.26 7.19 8.42
CA GLN A 58 -10.80 8.44 7.83
C GLN A 58 -10.30 8.29 6.38
N GLY A 59 -10.18 7.06 5.88
CA GLY A 59 -9.57 6.79 4.58
C GLY A 59 -8.04 6.66 4.67
N ALA A 60 -7.39 6.74 3.52
CA ALA A 60 -5.96 6.58 3.37
C ALA A 60 -5.38 7.59 2.38
N GLU A 61 -4.09 7.87 2.50
CA GLU A 61 -3.31 8.56 1.48
C GLU A 61 -2.27 7.60 0.92
N VAL A 62 -2.25 7.46 -0.40
CA VAL A 62 -1.29 6.62 -1.12
C VAL A 62 -0.27 7.53 -1.76
N SER A 63 1.00 7.22 -1.62
CA SER A 63 2.06 7.85 -2.38
C SER A 63 3.01 6.82 -2.99
N ALA A 64 3.61 7.16 -4.13
CA ALA A 64 4.58 6.30 -4.78
C ALA A 64 5.65 7.12 -5.50
N CYS A 65 6.87 6.59 -5.53
CA CYS A 65 7.98 7.11 -6.33
C CYS A 65 8.86 5.95 -6.81
N ILE A 66 9.58 6.17 -7.92
CA ILE A 66 10.63 5.26 -8.37
C ILE A 66 11.95 6.00 -8.27
N ALA A 67 12.81 5.54 -7.37
CA ALA A 67 14.15 6.07 -7.14
C ALA A 67 15.18 5.02 -7.58
N ASP A 68 16.15 5.44 -8.41
CA ASP A 68 17.14 4.56 -9.04
C ASP A 68 16.51 3.35 -9.77
N THR A 69 16.42 2.22 -9.09
CA THR A 69 15.85 0.96 -9.57
C THR A 69 14.86 0.36 -8.57
N ARG A 70 14.22 1.20 -7.75
CA ARG A 70 13.32 0.74 -6.71
C ARG A 70 12.04 1.56 -6.68
N LEU A 71 10.92 0.86 -6.82
CA LEU A 71 9.61 1.39 -6.53
C LEU A 71 9.41 1.41 -5.02
N ARG A 72 9.03 2.57 -4.49
CA ARG A 72 8.57 2.74 -3.12
C ARG A 72 7.09 3.11 -3.16
N VAL A 73 6.26 2.37 -2.43
CA VAL A 73 4.84 2.70 -2.26
C VAL A 73 4.50 2.79 -0.79
N GLU A 74 3.79 3.87 -0.43
CA GLU A 74 3.42 4.18 0.94
C GLU A 74 1.92 4.40 1.05
N VAL A 75 1.31 3.77 2.05
CA VAL A 75 -0.09 3.94 2.41
C VAL A 75 -0.16 4.48 3.83
N ARG A 76 -0.48 5.75 3.94
CA ARG A 76 -0.73 6.41 5.22
C ARG A 76 -2.18 6.18 5.61
N ASP A 77 -2.38 5.56 6.76
CA ASP A 77 -3.68 5.52 7.41
C ASP A 77 -3.68 6.43 8.64
N TYR A 78 -4.77 7.16 8.86
CA TYR A 78 -4.89 8.11 9.97
C TYR A 78 -5.30 7.42 11.28
N ALA A 79 -5.18 6.08 11.36
CA ALA A 79 -5.55 5.34 12.56
C ALA A 79 -4.36 5.16 13.50
N SER A 80 -4.66 5.25 14.80
CA SER A 80 -3.66 5.10 15.87
C SER A 80 -3.20 3.64 16.11
N ARG A 81 -3.75 2.66 15.38
CA ARG A 81 -3.53 1.23 15.63
C ARG A 81 -2.51 0.65 14.64
N ARG A 82 -1.45 -0.01 15.13
CA ARG A 82 -0.46 -0.70 14.28
C ARG A 82 -1.10 -1.92 13.57
N PRO A 83 -0.83 -2.17 12.27
CA PRO A 83 -1.16 -3.45 11.65
C PRO A 83 -0.24 -4.49 12.27
N ARG A 84 -0.79 -5.66 12.59
CA ARG A 84 0.02 -6.83 12.90
C ARG A 84 -0.12 -7.77 11.71
N PRO A 85 0.97 -8.29 11.14
CA PRO A 85 0.86 -9.43 10.23
C PRO A 85 0.11 -10.53 10.98
N HIS A 86 -1.06 -10.90 10.48
CA HIS A 86 -1.97 -11.85 11.11
C HIS A 86 -2.12 -13.05 10.19
N VAL A 87 -1.82 -14.24 10.68
CA VAL A 87 -2.12 -15.48 9.96
C VAL A 87 -3.62 -15.75 10.17
N PRO A 88 -4.45 -15.74 9.12
CA PRO A 88 -5.89 -15.90 9.27
C PRO A 88 -6.23 -17.24 9.93
N THR A 89 -7.13 -17.24 10.90
CA THR A 89 -7.78 -18.47 11.39
C THR A 89 -9.07 -18.73 10.60
N ALA A 90 -9.60 -19.96 10.65
CA ALA A 90 -10.77 -20.35 9.85
C ALA A 90 -12.03 -19.50 10.10
N ASP A 91 -12.10 -18.80 11.23
CA ASP A 91 -13.20 -17.91 11.63
C ASP A 91 -13.00 -16.43 11.21
N ASP A 92 -11.84 -16.03 10.70
CA ASP A 92 -11.52 -14.61 10.41
C ASP A 92 -12.01 -14.11 9.03
N GLY A 93 -12.55 -15.00 8.19
CA GLY A 93 -12.78 -14.67 6.77
C GLY A 93 -11.48 -14.29 6.05
N THR A 94 -11.54 -13.45 5.01
CA THR A 94 -10.35 -13.00 4.26
C THR A 94 -9.46 -12.00 5.01
N HIS A 95 -9.85 -11.57 6.22
CA HIS A 95 -9.14 -10.58 7.01
C HIS A 95 -7.84 -11.16 7.58
N GLY A 96 -6.70 -10.74 7.01
CA GLY A 96 -5.35 -11.15 7.46
C GLY A 96 -4.41 -11.59 6.34
N ARG A 97 -4.92 -11.94 5.15
CA ARG A 97 -4.07 -12.36 4.03
C ARG A 97 -3.27 -11.22 3.39
N GLY A 98 -3.79 -9.99 3.45
CA GLY A 98 -3.18 -8.85 2.73
C GLY A 98 -1.74 -8.56 3.15
N LEU A 99 -1.45 -8.53 4.45
CA LEU A 99 -0.07 -8.34 4.93
C LEU A 99 0.82 -9.56 4.69
N VAL A 100 0.26 -10.76 4.64
CA VAL A 100 1.01 -11.97 4.25
C VAL A 100 1.45 -11.89 2.79
N LEU A 101 0.59 -11.38 1.90
CA LEU A 101 0.95 -11.14 0.50
C LEU A 101 2.06 -10.09 0.38
N VAL A 102 1.95 -8.97 1.09
CA VAL A 102 3.00 -7.94 1.14
C VAL A 102 4.32 -8.54 1.63
N GLN A 103 4.29 -9.28 2.74
CA GLN A 103 5.48 -9.93 3.28
C GLN A 103 6.10 -10.97 2.36
N SER A 104 5.31 -11.60 1.49
CA SER A 104 5.79 -12.70 0.62
C SER A 104 6.29 -12.22 -0.74
N LEU A 105 5.80 -11.07 -1.22
CA LEU A 105 6.04 -10.61 -2.59
C LEU A 105 6.84 -9.30 -2.68
N ALA A 106 6.91 -8.52 -1.60
CA ALA A 106 7.74 -7.32 -1.56
C ALA A 106 9.20 -7.69 -1.33
N ASP A 107 10.12 -6.93 -1.93
CA ASP A 107 11.56 -7.04 -1.65
C ASP A 107 11.90 -6.48 -0.27
N ASP A 108 11.19 -5.44 0.15
CA ASP A 108 11.19 -4.94 1.52
C ASP A 108 9.81 -4.36 1.88
N TRP A 109 9.45 -4.39 3.16
CA TRP A 109 8.22 -3.76 3.65
C TRP A 109 8.32 -3.40 5.12
N GLY A 110 7.49 -2.44 5.55
CA GLY A 110 7.52 -2.00 6.92
C GLY A 110 6.35 -1.12 7.34
N VAL A 111 6.43 -0.67 8.59
CA VAL A 111 5.43 0.19 9.21
C VAL A 111 6.14 1.30 9.99
N ASP A 112 6.01 2.53 9.52
CA ASP A 112 6.51 3.71 10.20
C ASP A 112 5.39 4.35 11.01
N ALA A 113 5.60 4.46 12.33
CA ALA A 113 4.68 5.18 13.19
C ALA A 113 4.94 6.68 13.04
N LEU A 114 3.87 7.45 12.80
CA LEU A 114 3.96 8.91 12.80
C LEU A 114 3.85 9.44 14.23
N ALA A 115 3.98 10.76 14.39
CA ALA A 115 3.77 11.43 15.67
C ALA A 115 2.45 10.96 16.33
N PRO A 116 2.36 10.93 17.68
CA PRO A 116 1.16 10.48 18.38
C PRO A 116 -0.11 11.14 17.83
N GLY A 117 -1.07 10.32 17.39
CA GLY A 117 -2.33 10.80 16.80
C GLY A 117 -2.29 11.12 15.30
N ALA A 118 -1.12 11.13 14.66
CA ALA A 118 -0.97 11.41 13.22
C ALA A 118 -1.12 10.17 12.30
N GLY A 119 -1.32 9.00 12.91
CA GLY A 119 -1.49 7.72 12.22
C GLY A 119 -0.17 6.97 12.03
N LYS A 120 -0.07 6.26 10.91
CA LYS A 120 1.11 5.48 10.52
C LYS A 120 1.20 5.38 9.00
N VAL A 121 2.35 4.94 8.52
CA VAL A 121 2.60 4.61 7.12
C VAL A 121 2.92 3.13 7.04
N VAL A 122 2.19 2.39 6.22
CA VAL A 122 2.56 1.03 5.81
C VAL A 122 3.15 1.15 4.41
N TRP A 123 4.29 0.52 4.18
CA TRP A 123 5.02 0.68 2.93
C TRP A 123 5.56 -0.64 2.42
N PHE A 124 5.81 -0.70 1.12
CA PHE A 124 6.56 -1.78 0.49
C PHE A 124 7.48 -1.23 -0.60
N GLU A 125 8.51 -2.01 -0.91
CA GLU A 125 9.48 -1.76 -1.96
C GLU A 125 9.53 -2.94 -2.93
N LEU A 126 9.72 -2.62 -4.20
CA LEU A 126 9.98 -3.60 -5.27
C LEU A 126 11.15 -3.11 -6.11
N ASP A 127 12.03 -4.01 -6.51
CA ASP A 127 13.01 -3.75 -7.54
C ASP A 127 12.29 -3.51 -8.89
N ALA A 128 12.57 -2.37 -9.50
CA ALA A 128 11.94 -1.84 -10.71
C ALA A 128 12.52 -2.49 -11.98
#